data_AF-A0A1H9DU56-F1
#
_entry.id   AF-A0A1H9DU56-F1
#
_cell.length_a   1.000
_cell.length_b   1.000
_cell.length_c   1.000
_cell.angle_alpha   90.00
_cell.angle_beta   90.00
_cell.angle_gamma   90.00
#
_symmetry.space_group_name_H-M   'P 1'
#
loop_
_entity.id
_entity.type
_entity.pdbx_description
1 polymer ?
#
loop_
_entity_poly.entity_id
_entity_poly.type
_entity_poly.pdbx_seq_one_letter_code
_entity_poly.pdbx_strand_id
1 'polypeptide(L)'
;MKTHHSASFFKRLFAFSILLAAAIPHLAQSEEIGSVDTKFKIIGANHKIVIEAFDDPEISNVTCYLSRAKTGGIKGSLGLAEDTADAAISCHQVGPMRFQKISKPVKQMVIRYLNKEPR
;
A
#
# COMPACT_ATOMS: atom_id res chain seq x y z
N MET A 1 13.72 -45.96 -32.35
CA MET A 1 12.97 -44.70 -32.54
C MET A 1 12.81 -44.02 -31.17
N LYS A 2 13.03 -42.71 -31.08
CA LYS A 2 13.52 -41.94 -29.92
C LYS A 2 12.41 -41.55 -28.91
N THR A 3 12.55 -41.88 -27.62
CA THR A 3 11.61 -41.41 -26.54
C THR A 3 12.28 -40.62 -25.40
N HIS A 4 13.60 -40.48 -25.37
CA HIS A 4 14.32 -39.80 -24.27
C HIS A 4 14.22 -38.25 -24.29
N HIS A 5 13.76 -37.63 -25.38
CA HIS A 5 13.68 -36.16 -25.49
C HIS A 5 12.46 -35.54 -24.78
N SER A 6 11.35 -36.29 -24.67
CA SER A 6 10.06 -35.75 -24.19
C SER A 6 10.05 -35.48 -22.67
N ALA A 7 10.63 -36.38 -21.87
CA ALA A 7 10.69 -36.24 -20.42
C ALA A 7 11.62 -35.10 -19.94
N SER A 8 12.68 -34.82 -20.70
CA SER A 8 13.60 -33.70 -20.45
C SER A 8 12.93 -32.35 -20.75
N PHE A 9 12.12 -32.29 -21.82
CA PHE A 9 11.38 -31.10 -22.21
C PHE A 9 10.34 -30.72 -21.16
N PHE A 10 9.60 -31.69 -20.63
CA PHE A 10 8.58 -31.45 -19.61
C PHE A 10 9.18 -30.99 -18.27
N LYS A 11 10.33 -31.56 -17.85
CA LYS A 11 11.07 -31.10 -16.66
C LYS A 11 11.60 -29.67 -16.80
N ARG A 12 12.08 -29.29 -17.99
CA ARG A 12 12.56 -27.92 -18.27
C ARG A 12 11.41 -26.92 -18.27
N LEU A 13 10.25 -27.27 -18.84
CA LEU A 13 9.05 -26.42 -18.77
C LEU A 13 8.60 -26.20 -17.32
N PHE A 14 8.59 -27.25 -16.50
CA PHE A 14 8.18 -27.15 -15.10
C PHE A 14 9.15 -26.30 -14.28
N ALA A 15 10.46 -26.46 -14.49
CA ALA A 15 11.49 -25.64 -13.85
C ALA A 15 11.40 -24.16 -14.25
N PHE A 16 11.10 -23.86 -15.53
CA PHE A 16 10.95 -22.50 -16.02
C PHE A 16 9.70 -21.82 -15.45
N SER A 17 8.60 -22.57 -15.28
CA SER A 17 7.37 -22.07 -14.66
C SER A 17 7.58 -21.72 -13.17
N ILE A 18 8.37 -22.50 -12.44
CA ILE A 18 8.70 -22.20 -11.03
C ILE A 18 9.57 -20.94 -10.94
N LEU A 19 10.55 -20.81 -11.84
CA LEU A 19 11.43 -19.64 -11.86
C LEU A 19 10.68 -18.34 -12.19
N LEU A 20 9.66 -18.43 -13.06
CA LEU A 20 8.84 -17.28 -13.45
C LEU A 20 7.88 -16.84 -12.31
N ALA A 21 7.37 -17.78 -11.52
CA ALA A 21 6.52 -17.47 -10.37
C ALA A 21 7.27 -16.76 -9.23
N ALA A 22 8.58 -17.00 -9.08
CA ALA A 22 9.42 -16.35 -8.08
C ALA A 22 9.80 -14.89 -8.43
N ALA A 23 9.52 -14.43 -9.65
CA ALA A 23 9.88 -13.09 -10.12
C ALA A 23 8.79 -12.02 -9.88
N ILE A 24 7.69 -12.36 -9.18
CA ILE A 24 6.63 -11.39 -8.90
C ILE A 24 7.13 -10.42 -7.82
N PRO A 25 7.25 -9.10 -8.11
CA PRO A 25 7.61 -8.13 -7.09
C PRO A 25 6.51 -8.08 -6.03
N HIS A 26 6.87 -8.23 -4.75
CA HIS A 26 5.96 -7.98 -3.64
C HIS A 26 5.54 -6.51 -3.68
N LEU A 27 4.28 -6.26 -4.05
CA LEU A 27 3.66 -4.96 -3.89
C LEU A 27 3.61 -4.66 -2.40
N ALA A 28 4.35 -3.64 -1.95
CA ALA A 28 4.20 -3.08 -0.62
C ALA A 28 2.75 -2.57 -0.49
N GLN A 29 1.94 -3.30 0.25
CA GLN A 29 0.58 -2.92 0.60
C GLN A 29 0.64 -1.94 1.77
N SER A 30 -0.14 -0.87 1.71
CA SER A 30 -0.35 0.02 2.85
C SER A 30 -1.13 -0.74 3.91
N GLU A 31 -0.60 -0.86 5.12
CA GLU A 31 -1.27 -1.58 6.20
C GLU A 31 -2.06 -0.59 7.06
N GLU A 32 -3.38 -0.77 7.15
CA GLU A 32 -4.21 -0.04 8.11
C GLU A 32 -3.84 -0.50 9.53
N ILE A 33 -3.17 0.37 10.28
CA ILE A 33 -2.80 0.11 11.69
C ILE A 33 -4.04 0.24 12.58
N GLY A 34 -4.93 1.16 12.22
CA GLY A 34 -6.18 1.36 12.94
C GLY A 34 -6.96 2.57 12.45
N SER A 35 -8.13 2.75 13.04
CA SER A 35 -8.98 3.90 12.75
C SER A 35 -9.67 4.43 14.00
N VAL A 36 -9.95 5.73 14.00
CA VAL A 36 -10.64 6.44 15.07
C VAL A 36 -11.89 7.12 14.53
N ASP A 37 -13.03 6.89 15.18
CA ASP A 37 -14.29 7.54 14.80
C ASP A 37 -14.28 9.01 15.22
N THR A 38 -14.53 9.91 14.28
CA THR A 38 -14.57 11.36 14.52
C THR A 38 -15.97 11.90 14.69
N LYS A 39 -16.96 11.29 14.03
CA LYS A 39 -18.35 11.73 14.12
C LYS A 39 -19.32 10.57 13.95
N PHE A 40 -20.18 10.43 14.95
CA PHE A 40 -21.25 9.44 14.96
C PHE A 40 -22.34 9.78 13.93
N LYS A 41 -22.79 8.76 13.20
CA LYS A 41 -23.93 8.82 12.28
C LYS A 41 -24.99 7.84 12.76
N ILE A 42 -26.24 8.31 12.81
CA ILE A 42 -27.38 7.49 13.23
C ILE A 42 -27.66 6.37 12.21
N ILE A 43 -27.38 6.62 10.93
CA ILE A 43 -27.63 5.67 9.82
C ILE A 43 -26.39 5.59 8.93
N GLY A 44 -25.83 4.38 8.81
CA GLY A 44 -24.62 4.07 8.05
C GLY A 44 -23.34 4.18 8.89
N ALA A 45 -22.17 4.04 8.24
CA ALA A 45 -20.87 4.07 8.92
C ALA A 45 -20.60 5.43 9.59
N ASN A 46 -19.79 5.45 10.65
CA ASN A 46 -19.31 6.70 11.23
C ASN A 46 -18.27 7.36 10.30
N HIS A 47 -18.10 8.68 10.43
CA HIS A 47 -16.89 9.30 9.90
C HIS A 47 -15.71 8.87 10.77
N LYS A 48 -14.58 8.57 10.12
CA LYS A 48 -13.39 8.09 10.82
C LYS A 48 -12.12 8.63 10.19
N ILE A 49 -11.06 8.69 10.98
CA ILE A 49 -9.70 8.90 10.50
C ILE A 49 -9.02 7.54 10.52
N VAL A 50 -8.47 7.14 9.37
CA VAL A 50 -7.72 5.90 9.22
C VAL A 50 -6.23 6.23 9.25
N ILE A 51 -5.46 5.42 9.97
CA ILE A 51 -4.01 5.53 10.09
C ILE A 51 -3.39 4.35 9.37
N GLU A 52 -2.60 4.64 8.34
CA GLU A 52 -1.94 3.67 7.48
C GLU A 52 -0.42 3.81 7.64
N ALA A 53 0.30 2.70 7.80
CA ALA A 53 1.76 2.69 7.80
C ALA A 53 2.34 2.19 6.48
N PHE A 54 3.43 2.82 6.07
CA PHE A 54 4.25 2.39 4.94
C PHE A 54 5.70 2.78 5.13
N ASP A 55 6.60 2.02 4.51
CA ASP A 55 8.02 2.38 4.43
C ASP A 55 8.29 3.19 3.16
N ASP A 56 9.06 4.27 3.29
CA ASP A 56 9.41 5.10 2.12
C ASP A 56 10.53 4.44 1.31
N PRO A 57 10.31 4.07 0.02
CA PRO A 57 11.35 3.48 -0.80
C PRO A 57 12.53 4.42 -1.10
N GLU A 58 12.36 5.74 -0.97
CA GLU A 58 13.41 6.73 -1.23
C GLU A 58 14.32 6.94 0.00
N ILE A 59 13.84 6.61 1.20
CA ILE A 59 14.58 6.74 2.48
C ILE A 59 14.56 5.42 3.24
N SER A 60 15.69 4.70 3.22
CA SER A 60 15.77 3.41 3.91
C SER A 60 15.62 3.55 5.43
N ASN A 61 14.94 2.56 6.04
CA ASN A 61 14.69 2.45 7.48
C ASN A 61 13.90 3.62 8.08
N VAL A 62 12.94 4.15 7.31
CA VAL A 62 11.96 5.14 7.76
C VAL A 62 10.56 4.61 7.48
N THR A 63 9.74 4.56 8.53
CA THR A 63 8.34 4.20 8.46
C THR A 63 7.50 5.46 8.63
N CYS A 64 6.58 5.67 7.70
CA CYS A 64 5.67 6.80 7.67
C CYS A 64 4.25 6.36 8.00
N TYR A 65 3.57 7.17 8.80
CA TYR A 65 2.19 7.02 9.20
C TYR A 65 1.38 8.11 8.50
N LEU A 66 0.42 7.71 7.67
CA LEU A 66 -0.51 8.60 6.99
C LEU A 66 -1.86 8.50 7.68
N SER A 67 -2.32 9.63 8.22
CA SER A 67 -3.70 9.78 8.68
C SER A 67 -4.54 10.40 7.56
N ARG A 68 -5.68 9.77 7.23
CA ARG A 68 -6.63 10.25 6.22
C ARG A 68 -8.06 10.19 6.75
N ALA A 69 -8.88 11.18 6.42
CA ALA A 69 -10.30 11.17 6.74
C ALA A 69 -11.07 10.28 5.75
N LYS A 70 -11.92 9.38 6.27
CA LYS A 70 -12.89 8.60 5.49
C LYS A 70 -14.32 9.06 5.75
N THR A 71 -15.08 9.26 4.68
CA THR A 71 -16.46 9.73 4.77
C THR A 71 -17.40 8.58 5.13
N GLY A 72 -18.13 8.72 6.25
CA GLY A 72 -19.16 7.79 6.69
C GLY A 72 -20.56 8.07 6.12
N GLY A 73 -21.58 7.44 6.70
CA GLY A 73 -22.97 7.44 6.28
C GLY A 73 -23.26 6.36 5.25
N ILE A 74 -24.47 6.36 4.69
CA ILE A 74 -24.92 5.34 3.72
C ILE A 74 -24.00 5.28 2.50
N LYS A 75 -23.57 6.44 1.98
CA LYS A 75 -22.63 6.50 0.84
C LYS A 75 -21.26 5.95 1.20
N GLY A 76 -20.79 6.22 2.42
CA GLY A 76 -19.52 5.71 2.94
C GLY A 76 -19.53 4.21 3.11
N SER A 77 -20.63 3.67 3.64
CA SER A 77 -20.83 2.22 3.77
C SER A 77 -20.87 1.48 2.43
N LEU A 78 -21.27 2.15 1.35
CA LEU A 78 -21.29 1.59 0.00
C LEU A 78 -20.00 1.83 -0.79
N GLY A 79 -18.99 2.51 -0.21
CA GLY A 79 -17.76 2.88 -0.93
C GLY A 79 -17.98 3.90 -2.05
N LEU A 80 -19.08 4.64 -2.01
CA LEU A 80 -19.44 5.65 -3.01
C LEU A 80 -19.26 7.09 -2.47
N ALA A 81 -18.73 7.21 -1.26
CA ALA A 81 -18.46 8.51 -0.68
C ALA A 81 -17.10 9.03 -1.14
N GLU A 82 -17.07 10.32 -1.48
CA GLU A 82 -15.82 11.03 -1.67
C GLU A 82 -15.26 11.37 -0.27
N ASP A 83 -14.00 11.02 -0.06
CA ASP A 83 -13.25 11.34 1.14
C ASP A 83 -12.81 12.81 1.12
N THR A 84 -12.66 13.45 2.29
CA THR A 84 -12.18 14.83 2.34
C THR A 84 -10.67 14.88 2.08
N ALA A 85 -10.17 16.02 1.59
CA ALA A 85 -8.74 16.23 1.33
C ALA A 85 -7.90 16.41 2.61
N ASP A 86 -8.41 15.99 3.77
CA ASP A 86 -7.75 16.10 5.06
C ASP A 86 -6.84 14.90 5.27
N ALA A 87 -5.55 15.10 5.04
CA ALA A 87 -4.52 14.11 5.29
C ALA A 87 -3.26 14.74 5.89
N ALA A 88 -2.61 13.96 6.75
CA ALA A 88 -1.32 14.32 7.35
C ALA A 88 -0.41 13.10 7.39
N ILE A 89 0.90 13.33 7.28
CA ILE A 89 1.93 12.29 7.27
C ILE A 89 2.96 12.58 8.35
N SER A 90 3.37 11.54 9.08
CA SER A 90 4.46 11.59 10.06
C SER A 90 5.43 10.45 9.81
N CYS A 91 6.71 10.76 9.57
CA CYS A 91 7.73 9.75 9.27
C CYS A 91 8.71 9.62 10.44
N HIS A 92 8.95 8.38 10.86
CA HIS A 92 9.82 8.06 11.98
C HIS A 92 10.95 7.13 11.55
N GLN A 93 12.16 7.45 12.01
CA GLN A 93 13.34 6.64 11.78
C GLN A 93 13.30 5.39 12.68
N VAL A 94 13.31 4.20 12.07
CA VAL A 94 13.30 2.92 12.79
C VAL A 94 14.66 2.21 12.78
N GLY A 95 15.62 2.73 12.01
CA GLY A 95 16.98 2.20 11.92
C GLY A 95 17.94 3.20 11.25
N PRO A 96 19.17 2.80 10.89
CA PRO A 96 20.15 3.70 10.27
C PRO A 96 19.62 4.28 8.95
N MET A 97 19.41 5.60 8.88
CA MET A 97 18.88 6.26 7.68
C MET A 97 19.93 6.32 6.58
N ARG A 98 19.55 5.92 5.37
CA ARG A 98 20.29 6.21 4.15
C ARG A 98 19.34 6.77 3.10
N PHE A 99 19.68 7.94 2.59
CA PHE A 99 18.99 8.55 1.46
C PHE A 99 19.43 7.85 0.18
N GLN A 100 18.48 7.25 -0.54
CA GLN A 100 18.78 6.56 -1.80
C GLN A 100 18.77 7.53 -2.99
N LYS A 101 18.02 8.64 -2.88
CA LYS A 101 17.91 9.71 -3.89
C LYS A 101 17.72 11.07 -3.22
N ILE A 102 17.77 12.16 -4.00
CA ILE A 102 17.37 13.50 -3.55
C ILE A 102 15.92 13.42 -3.04
N SER A 103 15.73 13.51 -1.74
CA SER A 103 14.42 13.37 -1.10
C SER A 103 13.53 14.55 -1.46
N LYS A 104 12.30 14.26 -1.93
CA LYS A 104 11.27 15.29 -2.12
C LYS A 104 10.80 15.84 -0.77
N PRO A 105 10.29 17.10 -0.73
CA PRO A 105 9.71 17.62 0.50
C PRO A 105 8.53 16.75 0.95
N VAL A 106 8.40 16.53 2.26
CA VAL A 106 7.37 15.67 2.89
C VAL A 106 5.94 16.01 2.40
N LYS A 107 5.65 17.29 2.14
CA LYS A 107 4.36 17.74 1.57
C LYS A 107 4.01 17.06 0.24
N GLN A 108 5.00 16.76 -0.59
CA GLN A 108 4.82 16.10 -1.88
C GLN A 108 4.49 14.60 -1.72
N MET A 109 4.87 13.99 -0.59
CA MET A 109 4.59 12.59 -0.30
C MET A 109 3.09 12.39 -0.05
N VAL A 110 2.45 13.24 0.77
CA VAL A 110 0.99 13.16 1.03
C VAL A 110 0.19 13.09 -0.27
N ILE A 111 0.41 14.04 -1.18
CA ILE A 111 -0.29 14.11 -2.47
C ILE A 111 -0.01 12.86 -3.31
N ARG A 112 1.23 12.35 -3.30
CA ARG A 112 1.60 11.15 -4.05
C ARG A 112 0.86 9.92 -3.53
N TYR A 113 0.76 9.75 -2.22
CA TYR A 113 0.07 8.60 -1.61
C TYR A 113 -1.45 8.68 -1.81
N LEU A 114 -2.06 9.86 -1.60
CA LEU A 114 -3.50 10.04 -1.83
C LEU A 114 -3.94 9.77 -3.26
N ASN A 115 -3.11 10.08 -4.27
CA ASN A 115 -3.43 9.83 -5.68
C ASN A 115 -3.17 8.38 -6.13
N LYS A 116 -2.50 7.56 -5.31
CA LYS A 116 -2.12 6.19 -5.65
C LYS A 116 -3.18 5.17 -5.22
N GLU A 117 -3.97 5.49 -4.20
CA GLU A 117 -5.03 4.63 -3.71
C GLU A 117 -6.26 4.68 -4.65
N PRO A 118 -6.78 3.54 -5.15
CA PRO A 118 -8.01 3.52 -5.90
C PRO A 118 -9.19 3.90 -5.00
N ARG A 119 -10.04 4.81 -5.49
CA ARG A 119 -11.32 5.20 -4.84
C ARG A 119 -12.27 4.01 -4.75
#